data_AF-A0A936YMU0-F1
#
_entry.id   AF-A0A936YMU0-F1
#
_cell.length_a   1.000
_cell.length_b   1.000
_cell.length_c   1.000
_cell.angle_alpha   90.00
_cell.angle_beta   90.00
_cell.angle_gamma   90.00
#
_symmetry.space_group_name_H-M   'P 1'
#
loop_
_entity.id
_entity.type
_entity.pdbx_description
1 polymer ?
#
loop_
_entity_poly.entity_id
_entity_poly.type
_entity_poly.pdbx_seq_one_letter_code
_entity_poly.pdbx_strand_id
1 'polypeptide(L)'
;MAIFIRSGNTEFDIEESGETYILGTSFTRIVTNANGIFIGDGFTDNTLIVRGEILQSGNGFAAIWADGTDTTIRIAATGSIKGFIGIASANTEPSSDLDIFNDGTIEGSNFAIQTQDSTETVINHGEILGRIDLGSGKDLFDNRGGKVDHRIGGGTGDDTLIVDRAATKLFENGGSAGYDTVRSTVTYTLSANVERLVLLGSRDIDGNGTADGDDLFGNGGDNVLRGKAGVDDVSGKKGNDILFGGFDSDTFHFSTGDGRDVIADFTDGSDRIDVSHWNAIAGFNDLINNHAHQQGNDVLIEAGSDSLLIKNIAKTDLDAMDFIFI
;
A
#
# COMPACT_ATOMS: atom_id res chain seq x y z
N MET A 1 -23.40 -23.59 25.58
CA MET A 1 -24.80 -23.66 25.03
C MET A 1 -25.54 -22.45 25.57
N ALA A 2 -25.95 -21.45 24.78
CA ALA A 2 -26.17 -21.45 23.35
C ALA A 2 -26.10 -20.03 22.75
N ILE A 3 -25.97 -20.02 21.43
CA ILE A 3 -26.61 -19.06 20.50
C ILE A 3 -28.05 -18.81 20.94
N PHE A 4 -28.48 -17.55 21.04
CA PHE A 4 -29.91 -17.24 20.96
C PHE A 4 -30.22 -16.02 20.09
N ILE A 5 -30.75 -16.32 18.90
CA ILE A 5 -31.61 -15.42 18.15
C ILE A 5 -32.99 -15.44 18.81
N ARG A 6 -33.56 -14.27 19.17
CA ARG A 6 -35.00 -14.02 19.04
C ARG A 6 -35.30 -12.58 18.64
N SER A 7 -36.34 -12.45 17.82
CA SER A 7 -36.89 -11.20 17.29
C SER A 7 -37.13 -10.15 18.39
N GLY A 8 -36.62 -8.94 18.14
CA GLY A 8 -36.89 -7.74 18.94
C GLY A 8 -35.84 -7.53 20.02
N ASN A 9 -34.89 -6.63 19.73
CA ASN A 9 -33.85 -6.12 20.64
C ASN A 9 -33.02 -7.20 21.35
N THR A 10 -31.95 -7.69 20.73
CA THR A 10 -31.04 -8.62 21.42
C THR A 10 -29.59 -8.44 21.00
N GLU A 11 -28.73 -8.38 22.01
CA GLU A 11 -27.27 -8.42 22.01
C GLU A 11 -26.84 -9.89 21.88
N PHE A 12 -25.82 -10.19 21.07
CA PHE A 12 -25.26 -11.55 20.96
C PHE A 12 -23.93 -11.58 21.70
N ASP A 13 -23.92 -12.12 22.92
CA ASP A 13 -22.70 -12.57 23.57
C ASP A 13 -22.33 -13.95 23.03
N ILE A 14 -21.15 -14.03 22.43
CA ILE A 14 -20.53 -15.29 22.04
C ILE A 14 -19.54 -15.66 23.16
N GLU A 15 -19.98 -16.42 24.16
CA GLU A 15 -19.08 -16.98 25.19
C GLU A 15 -18.91 -18.51 25.09
N GLU A 16 -17.65 -18.89 24.88
CA GLU A 16 -16.94 -20.19 24.87
C GLU A 16 -17.49 -21.40 24.09
N SER A 17 -16.90 -21.62 22.91
CA SER A 17 -15.91 -22.69 22.61
C SER A 17 -16.05 -23.14 21.15
N GLY A 18 -15.16 -22.65 20.29
CA GLY A 18 -15.10 -23.04 18.88
C GLY A 18 -14.53 -21.92 18.03
N GLU A 19 -13.45 -22.20 17.30
CA GLU A 19 -12.65 -21.22 16.53
C GLU A 19 -13.41 -20.55 15.36
N THR A 20 -14.64 -20.96 15.05
CA THR A 20 -15.38 -20.46 13.87
C THR A 20 -16.89 -20.33 14.08
N TYR A 21 -17.40 -19.12 13.82
CA TYR A 21 -18.82 -18.77 13.88
C TYR A 21 -19.38 -18.50 12.47
N ILE A 22 -20.53 -19.07 12.09
CA ILE A 22 -21.10 -18.95 10.73
C ILE A 22 -22.52 -18.40 10.76
N LEU A 23 -22.76 -17.30 10.03
CA LEU A 23 -24.09 -16.77 9.74
C LEU A 23 -24.59 -17.32 8.38
N GLY A 24 -25.65 -18.14 8.41
CA GLY A 24 -26.14 -18.91 7.25
C GLY A 24 -26.95 -18.13 6.19
N THR A 25 -27.13 -18.75 5.02
CA THR A 25 -27.54 -18.13 3.74
C THR A 25 -29.05 -18.04 3.45
N SER A 26 -29.93 -18.50 4.34
CA SER A 26 -31.39 -18.39 4.12
C SER A 26 -32.06 -17.62 5.26
N PHE A 27 -32.20 -16.31 5.08
CA PHE A 27 -32.94 -15.36 5.93
C PHE A 27 -32.33 -15.05 7.31
N THR A 28 -31.03 -15.27 7.51
CA THR A 28 -30.34 -14.77 8.70
C THR A 28 -30.02 -13.29 8.50
N ARG A 29 -30.96 -12.42 8.88
CA ARG A 29 -30.66 -11.02 9.18
C ARG A 29 -30.46 -10.89 10.68
N ILE A 30 -29.25 -10.54 11.10
CA ILE A 30 -28.98 -10.15 12.48
C ILE A 30 -29.16 -8.65 12.56
N VAL A 31 -30.12 -8.22 13.38
CA VAL A 31 -30.25 -6.80 13.74
C VAL A 31 -29.59 -6.63 15.10
N THR A 32 -28.44 -5.97 15.15
CA THR A 32 -27.76 -5.65 16.40
C THR A 32 -28.36 -4.38 17.00
N ASN A 33 -28.29 -4.28 18.33
CA ASN A 33 -28.57 -3.05 19.05
C ASN A 33 -27.41 -2.05 18.83
N ALA A 34 -27.31 -0.99 19.64
CA ALA A 34 -26.24 -0.02 19.54
C ALA A 34 -24.83 -0.65 19.69
N ASN A 35 -24.69 -1.76 20.42
CA ASN A 35 -23.40 -2.31 20.83
C ASN A 35 -22.79 -3.33 19.84
N GLY A 36 -23.54 -3.82 18.85
CA GLY A 36 -22.99 -4.70 17.80
C GLY A 36 -22.90 -6.18 18.16
N ILE A 37 -22.11 -6.93 17.37
CA ILE A 37 -21.62 -8.28 17.69
C ILE A 37 -20.23 -8.13 18.29
N PHE A 38 -19.99 -8.64 19.50
CA PHE A 38 -18.65 -8.71 20.08
C PHE A 38 -17.97 -10.02 19.68
N ILE A 39 -16.70 -9.94 19.29
CA ILE A 39 -15.86 -11.10 18.95
C ILE A 39 -14.59 -11.04 19.77
N GLY A 40 -14.49 -11.91 20.76
CA GLY A 40 -13.27 -12.17 21.52
C GLY A 40 -13.46 -11.94 23.03
N ASP A 41 -12.65 -12.67 23.78
CA ASP A 41 -12.75 -12.91 25.22
C ASP A 41 -11.35 -12.92 25.88
N GLY A 42 -10.35 -12.36 25.20
CA GLY A 42 -8.94 -12.40 25.64
C GLY A 42 -8.15 -13.65 25.22
N PHE A 43 -8.68 -14.49 24.32
CA PHE A 43 -7.97 -15.62 23.68
C PHE A 43 -7.64 -15.35 22.18
N THR A 44 -6.72 -16.13 21.61
CA THR A 44 -6.26 -16.03 20.20
C THR A 44 -7.20 -16.73 19.20
N ASP A 45 -7.19 -16.30 17.94
CA ASP A 45 -7.68 -17.05 16.75
C ASP A 45 -9.21 -17.15 16.53
N ASN A 46 -9.97 -16.11 16.83
CA ASN A 46 -11.43 -16.12 16.62
C ASN A 46 -11.82 -15.85 15.16
N THR A 47 -12.59 -16.73 14.50
CA THR A 47 -13.11 -16.48 13.13
C THR A 47 -14.64 -16.27 13.08
N LEU A 48 -15.10 -15.18 12.46
CA LEU A 48 -16.50 -14.97 12.06
C LEU A 48 -16.69 -15.05 10.53
N ILE A 49 -17.66 -15.83 10.08
CA ILE A 49 -18.04 -15.95 8.66
C ILE A 49 -19.46 -15.38 8.46
N VAL A 50 -19.56 -14.32 7.66
CA VAL A 50 -20.81 -13.64 7.31
C VAL A 50 -21.26 -14.04 5.91
N ARG A 51 -22.33 -14.85 5.81
CA ARG A 51 -22.96 -15.19 4.50
C ARG A 51 -24.35 -14.57 4.30
N GLY A 52 -24.91 -13.94 5.34
CA GLY A 52 -26.21 -13.25 5.37
C GLY A 52 -26.07 -11.74 5.61
N GLU A 53 -27.06 -11.10 6.23
CA GLU A 53 -27.04 -9.65 6.53
C GLU A 53 -26.80 -9.40 8.04
N ILE A 54 -25.84 -8.55 8.37
CA ILE A 54 -25.73 -7.89 9.68
C ILE A 54 -26.19 -6.44 9.49
N LEU A 55 -27.12 -5.99 10.33
CA LEU A 55 -27.58 -4.60 10.34
C LEU A 55 -27.49 -4.03 11.76
N GLN A 56 -26.70 -2.98 11.90
CA GLN A 56 -26.69 -2.13 13.10
C GLN A 56 -27.90 -1.20 13.07
N SER A 57 -28.76 -1.27 14.10
CA SER A 57 -30.01 -0.50 14.17
C SER A 57 -29.95 0.77 15.03
N GLY A 58 -28.76 1.19 15.47
CA GLY A 58 -28.54 2.38 16.30
C GLY A 58 -27.15 3.00 16.15
N ASN A 59 -26.91 4.14 16.82
CA ASN A 59 -25.67 4.93 16.72
C ASN A 59 -24.58 4.52 17.74
N GLY A 60 -24.52 3.25 18.15
CA GLY A 60 -23.51 2.83 19.15
C GLY A 60 -22.20 2.37 18.52
N PHE A 61 -21.48 1.52 19.24
CA PHE A 61 -20.06 1.25 19.04
C PHE A 61 -19.70 0.73 17.66
N ALA A 62 -20.19 -0.41 17.18
CA ALA A 62 -20.03 -0.85 15.77
C ALA A 62 -21.08 -1.92 15.42
N ALA A 63 -21.12 -2.37 14.16
CA ALA A 63 -21.88 -3.56 13.77
C ALA A 63 -21.17 -4.84 14.22
N ILE A 64 -19.84 -4.87 14.09
CA ILE A 64 -18.96 -5.90 14.64
C ILE A 64 -17.86 -5.20 15.43
N TRP A 65 -17.66 -5.63 16.67
CA TRP A 65 -16.64 -5.14 17.58
C TRP A 65 -15.72 -6.30 17.95
N ALA A 66 -14.49 -6.31 17.45
CA ALA A 66 -13.49 -7.33 17.79
C ALA A 66 -12.72 -6.90 19.07
N ASP A 67 -12.51 -7.84 19.98
CA ASP A 67 -11.85 -7.67 21.28
C ASP A 67 -10.99 -8.91 21.59
N GLY A 68 -9.75 -8.94 21.10
CA GLY A 68 -8.84 -10.07 21.31
C GLY A 68 -7.68 -10.11 20.32
N THR A 69 -6.74 -11.03 20.55
CA THR A 69 -5.60 -11.30 19.65
C THR A 69 -6.02 -12.19 18.48
N ASP A 70 -5.58 -11.89 17.26
CA ASP A 70 -5.79 -12.71 16.05
C ASP A 70 -7.27 -12.99 15.72
N THR A 71 -8.06 -11.96 15.45
CA THR A 71 -9.46 -12.12 14.99
C THR A 71 -9.53 -12.12 13.47
N THR A 72 -10.29 -13.05 12.88
CA THR A 72 -10.58 -13.09 11.44
C THR A 72 -12.06 -12.87 11.17
N ILE A 73 -12.40 -11.96 10.26
CA ILE A 73 -13.77 -11.76 9.75
C ILE A 73 -13.78 -12.05 8.24
N ARG A 74 -14.62 -12.99 7.81
CA ARG A 74 -14.81 -13.36 6.39
C ARG A 74 -16.22 -13.04 5.95
N ILE A 75 -16.38 -12.09 5.03
CA ILE A 75 -17.64 -11.72 4.41
C ILE A 75 -17.71 -12.38 3.04
N ALA A 76 -18.62 -13.35 2.87
CA ALA A 76 -18.81 -14.00 1.58
C ALA A 76 -19.47 -13.06 0.56
N ALA A 77 -19.44 -13.41 -0.73
CA ALA A 77 -20.07 -12.60 -1.79
C ALA A 77 -21.57 -12.32 -1.61
N THR A 78 -22.29 -13.16 -0.86
CA THR A 78 -23.70 -12.94 -0.49
C THR A 78 -23.87 -12.20 0.84
N GLY A 79 -22.79 -12.02 1.58
CA GLY A 79 -22.75 -11.39 2.88
C GLY A 79 -22.82 -9.87 2.77
N SER A 80 -23.53 -9.25 3.71
CA SER A 80 -23.62 -7.80 3.83
C SER A 80 -23.55 -7.38 5.29
N ILE A 81 -22.77 -6.33 5.56
CA ILE A 81 -22.72 -5.64 6.84
C ILE A 81 -23.20 -4.22 6.60
N LYS A 82 -24.21 -3.78 7.36
CA LYS A 82 -24.69 -2.40 7.41
C LYS A 82 -24.40 -1.82 8.79
N GLY A 83 -23.51 -0.85 8.82
CA GLY A 83 -22.74 -0.43 9.98
C GLY A 83 -21.26 -0.77 9.75
N PHE A 84 -20.43 -0.56 10.77
CA PHE A 84 -18.98 -0.67 10.60
C PHE A 84 -18.38 -1.81 11.42
N ILE A 85 -17.15 -2.18 11.07
CA ILE A 85 -16.32 -3.12 11.83
C ILE A 85 -15.30 -2.30 12.62
N GLY A 86 -15.14 -2.55 13.91
CA GLY A 86 -14.08 -1.93 14.69
C GLY A 86 -13.50 -2.80 15.80
N ILE A 87 -12.47 -2.28 16.47
CA ILE A 87 -11.71 -2.95 17.53
C ILE A 87 -11.79 -2.16 18.85
N ALA A 88 -11.84 -2.87 19.99
CA ALA A 88 -11.65 -2.28 21.32
C ALA A 88 -10.18 -1.93 21.57
N SER A 89 -9.88 -0.68 21.94
CA SER A 89 -8.59 -0.32 22.51
C SER A 89 -8.36 -1.13 23.80
N ALA A 90 -7.51 -2.16 23.72
CA ALA A 90 -6.93 -2.76 24.90
C ALA A 90 -5.58 -2.08 25.13
N ASN A 91 -5.62 -0.97 25.85
CA ASN A 91 -4.45 -0.43 26.52
C ASN A 91 -3.60 -1.60 27.08
N THR A 92 -2.36 -1.73 26.58
CA THR A 92 -1.22 -2.51 27.15
C THR A 92 -0.96 -3.97 26.74
N GLU A 93 -1.68 -4.60 25.80
CA GLU A 93 -1.32 -5.97 25.33
C GLU A 93 -0.78 -6.01 23.88
N PRO A 94 0.14 -6.92 23.54
CA PRO A 94 0.70 -7.03 22.19
C PRO A 94 -0.31 -7.71 21.23
N SER A 95 -0.40 -7.18 20.00
CA SER A 95 -0.93 -7.82 18.77
C SER A 95 -2.40 -8.27 18.76
N SER A 96 -3.35 -7.35 18.88
CA SER A 96 -4.75 -7.61 18.50
C SER A 96 -4.98 -7.60 16.98
N ASP A 97 -4.27 -8.43 16.24
CA ASP A 97 -4.33 -8.38 14.77
C ASP A 97 -5.74 -8.74 14.28
N LEU A 98 -6.30 -7.90 13.40
CA LEU A 98 -7.59 -8.12 12.77
C LEU A 98 -7.43 -8.37 11.27
N ASP A 99 -7.83 -9.57 10.86
CA ASP A 99 -7.85 -10.00 9.47
C ASP A 99 -9.27 -9.92 8.90
N ILE A 100 -9.50 -9.02 7.94
CA ILE A 100 -10.80 -8.89 7.25
C ILE A 100 -10.66 -9.37 5.81
N PHE A 101 -11.45 -10.37 5.44
CA PHE A 101 -11.59 -10.83 4.05
C PHE A 101 -13.00 -10.50 3.56
N ASN A 102 -13.12 -9.53 2.64
CA ASN A 102 -14.41 -9.10 2.11
C ASN A 102 -14.59 -9.47 0.63
N ASP A 103 -15.50 -10.39 0.34
CA ASP A 103 -16.01 -10.64 -1.02
C ASP A 103 -17.44 -10.04 -1.20
N GLY A 104 -18.07 -9.55 -0.13
CA GLY A 104 -19.44 -9.04 -0.09
C GLY A 104 -19.52 -7.51 0.00
N THR A 105 -20.45 -6.99 0.79
CA THR A 105 -20.62 -5.54 0.99
C THR A 105 -20.47 -5.15 2.46
N ILE A 106 -19.66 -4.12 2.73
CA ILE A 106 -19.61 -3.44 4.03
C ILE A 106 -20.07 -2.01 3.80
N GLU A 107 -21.17 -1.59 4.42
CA GLU A 107 -21.79 -0.28 4.23
C GLU A 107 -21.92 0.42 5.58
N GLY A 108 -20.99 1.34 5.84
CA GLY A 108 -20.97 2.18 7.01
C GLY A 108 -21.42 3.61 6.70
N SER A 109 -22.19 4.22 7.62
CA SER A 109 -22.70 5.59 7.42
C SER A 109 -21.64 6.69 7.49
N ASN A 110 -20.48 6.40 8.11
CA ASN A 110 -19.30 7.27 8.15
C ASN A 110 -18.03 6.44 7.94
N PHE A 111 -17.71 5.58 8.92
CA PHE A 111 -16.70 4.53 8.78
C PHE A 111 -17.37 3.23 8.36
N ALA A 112 -16.69 2.43 7.55
CA ALA A 112 -17.01 1.04 7.28
C ALA A 112 -16.06 0.09 8.05
N ILE A 113 -14.81 0.52 8.22
CA ILE A 113 -13.80 -0.14 9.06
C ILE A 113 -13.11 0.96 9.87
N GLN A 114 -12.98 0.76 11.17
CA GLN A 114 -12.25 1.65 12.07
C GLN A 114 -11.55 0.85 13.16
N THR A 115 -10.23 0.78 13.09
CA THR A 115 -9.39 0.11 14.08
C THR A 115 -8.58 1.16 14.85
N GLN A 116 -7.70 0.74 15.77
CA GLN A 116 -7.08 1.66 16.74
C GLN A 116 -5.58 1.39 16.93
N ASP A 117 -5.22 0.20 17.43
CA ASP A 117 -3.85 -0.11 17.85
C ASP A 117 -3.52 -1.61 17.58
N SER A 118 -2.95 -1.96 16.43
CA SER A 118 -2.35 -3.28 16.14
C SER A 118 -1.96 -3.38 14.65
N THR A 119 -1.50 -4.54 14.16
CA THR A 119 -1.32 -4.72 12.72
C THR A 119 -2.57 -5.37 12.14
N GLU A 120 -3.21 -4.70 11.19
CA GLU A 120 -4.39 -5.22 10.51
C GLU A 120 -4.13 -5.65 9.07
N THR A 121 -4.82 -6.71 8.64
CA THR A 121 -4.86 -7.10 7.23
C THR A 121 -6.29 -7.04 6.71
N VAL A 122 -6.54 -6.19 5.72
CA VAL A 122 -7.81 -6.11 5.01
C VAL A 122 -7.62 -6.51 3.55
N ILE A 123 -8.23 -7.62 3.14
CA ILE A 123 -8.30 -8.06 1.74
C ILE A 123 -9.72 -7.86 1.24
N ASN A 124 -9.88 -6.92 0.31
CA ASN A 124 -11.16 -6.54 -0.26
C ASN A 124 -11.25 -6.91 -1.75
N HIS A 125 -12.11 -7.88 -2.06
CA HIS A 125 -12.59 -8.18 -3.40
C HIS A 125 -14.05 -7.71 -3.64
N GLY A 126 -14.73 -7.30 -2.57
CA GLY A 126 -16.11 -6.84 -2.58
C GLY A 126 -16.24 -5.32 -2.69
N GLU A 127 -17.28 -4.77 -2.06
CA GLU A 127 -17.56 -3.34 -2.02
C GLU A 127 -17.56 -2.84 -0.57
N ILE A 128 -16.80 -1.77 -0.32
CA ILE A 128 -16.77 -1.06 0.95
C ILE A 128 -17.27 0.38 0.72
N LEU A 129 -18.39 0.70 1.35
CA LEU A 129 -19.05 2.00 1.31
C LEU A 129 -18.89 2.65 2.69
N GLY A 130 -17.99 3.62 2.79
CA GLY A 130 -17.64 4.29 4.03
C GLY A 130 -16.12 4.38 4.20
N ARG A 131 -15.67 5.28 5.07
CA ARG A 131 -14.25 5.50 5.38
C ARG A 131 -13.61 4.26 6.00
N ILE A 132 -12.34 4.06 5.71
CA ILE A 132 -11.48 3.10 6.40
C ILE A 132 -10.43 3.89 7.16
N ASP A 133 -10.18 3.51 8.41
CA ASP A 133 -9.20 4.09 9.32
C ASP A 133 -8.54 2.93 10.06
N LEU A 134 -7.27 2.64 9.74
CA LEU A 134 -6.56 1.47 10.27
C LEU A 134 -5.81 1.78 11.59
N GLY A 135 -5.62 3.06 11.92
CA GLY A 135 -5.12 3.45 13.23
C GLY A 135 -3.60 3.27 13.34
N SER A 136 -3.11 2.81 14.48
CA SER A 136 -1.68 2.57 14.69
C SER A 136 -1.34 1.14 14.32
N GLY A 137 -0.25 0.89 13.61
CA GLY A 137 -0.01 -0.45 13.08
C GLY A 137 1.07 -0.56 12.03
N LYS A 138 1.07 -1.66 11.31
CA LYS A 138 1.79 -1.80 10.04
C LYS A 138 0.83 -2.48 9.10
N ASP A 139 -0.17 -1.73 8.69
CA ASP A 139 -1.40 -2.30 8.20
C ASP A 139 -1.31 -2.63 6.72
N LEU A 140 -2.00 -3.68 6.30
CA LEU A 140 -2.06 -4.11 4.91
C LEU A 140 -3.49 -4.00 4.41
N PHE A 141 -3.72 -3.11 3.45
CA PHE A 141 -4.97 -3.04 2.71
C PHE A 141 -4.77 -3.50 1.26
N ASP A 142 -5.23 -4.69 0.90
CA ASP A 142 -5.28 -5.15 -0.49
C ASP A 142 -6.66 -4.93 -1.09
N ASN A 143 -6.77 -3.94 -1.97
CA ASN A 143 -8.01 -3.59 -2.66
C ASN A 143 -8.10 -4.13 -4.10
N ARG A 144 -7.23 -5.06 -4.51
CA ARG A 144 -7.28 -5.58 -5.88
C ARG A 144 -8.58 -6.34 -6.11
N GLY A 145 -9.30 -6.05 -7.19
CA GLY A 145 -10.61 -6.63 -7.48
C GLY A 145 -11.78 -5.99 -6.72
N GLY A 146 -11.52 -5.33 -5.59
CA GLY A 146 -12.53 -4.66 -4.78
C GLY A 146 -12.79 -3.21 -5.18
N LYS A 147 -13.77 -2.62 -4.50
CA LYS A 147 -14.11 -1.19 -4.57
C LYS A 147 -14.18 -0.59 -3.17
N VAL A 148 -13.68 0.63 -3.06
CA VAL A 148 -13.84 1.51 -1.90
C VAL A 148 -14.33 2.85 -2.43
N ASP A 149 -15.45 3.35 -1.93
CA ASP A 149 -16.05 4.62 -2.38
C ASP A 149 -15.51 5.84 -1.59
N HIS A 150 -14.73 5.60 -0.54
CA HIS A 150 -14.22 6.63 0.37
C HIS A 150 -12.70 6.50 0.58
N ARG A 151 -12.15 7.30 1.49
CA ARG A 151 -10.72 7.30 1.83
C ARG A 151 -10.34 6.06 2.63
N ILE A 152 -9.12 5.59 2.40
CA ILE A 152 -8.41 4.60 3.21
C ILE A 152 -7.31 5.36 3.94
N GLY A 153 -7.41 5.53 5.25
CA GLY A 153 -6.30 6.03 6.08
C GLY A 153 -5.56 4.85 6.69
N GLY A 154 -4.24 4.82 6.54
CA GLY A 154 -3.36 3.91 7.26
C GLY A 154 -3.31 4.32 8.72
N GLY A 155 -2.73 5.49 9.01
CA GLY A 155 -2.77 6.08 10.34
C GLY A 155 -1.37 6.32 10.89
N THR A 156 -0.85 5.48 11.79
CA THR A 156 0.55 5.58 12.24
C THR A 156 1.26 4.23 12.12
N GLY A 157 2.55 4.26 11.80
CA GLY A 157 3.36 3.09 11.48
C GLY A 157 3.41 2.83 9.97
N ASP A 158 4.11 1.77 9.55
CA ASP A 158 4.44 1.59 8.13
C ASP A 158 3.33 0.81 7.41
N ASP A 159 2.42 1.53 6.77
CA ASP A 159 1.23 0.96 6.16
C ASP A 159 1.43 0.66 4.67
N THR A 160 0.67 -0.32 4.16
CA THR A 160 0.75 -0.78 2.78
C THR A 160 -0.61 -0.87 2.13
N LEU A 161 -0.80 -0.13 1.03
CA LEU A 161 -1.94 -0.25 0.14
C LEU A 161 -1.56 -1.00 -1.15
N ILE A 162 -2.27 -2.08 -1.47
CA ILE A 162 -2.15 -2.80 -2.76
C ILE A 162 -3.37 -2.51 -3.63
N VAL A 163 -3.17 -2.05 -4.87
CA VAL A 163 -4.26 -1.55 -5.74
C VAL A 163 -4.18 -1.99 -7.20
N ASP A 164 -5.36 -2.08 -7.82
CA ASP A 164 -5.57 -2.25 -9.27
C ASP A 164 -6.37 -1.10 -9.90
N ARG A 165 -6.61 -0.03 -9.13
CA ARG A 165 -7.38 1.16 -9.55
C ARG A 165 -6.69 2.42 -9.07
N ALA A 166 -6.38 3.31 -10.01
CA ALA A 166 -5.71 4.58 -9.71
C ALA A 166 -6.52 5.52 -8.79
N ALA A 167 -7.84 5.32 -8.73
CA ALA A 167 -8.75 6.10 -7.88
C ALA A 167 -8.73 5.68 -6.40
N THR A 168 -8.29 4.45 -6.08
CA THR A 168 -8.13 4.01 -4.69
C THR A 168 -6.83 4.62 -4.15
N LYS A 169 -6.94 5.39 -3.05
CA LYS A 169 -5.83 6.14 -2.48
C LYS A 169 -5.64 5.80 -1.01
N LEU A 170 -4.37 5.66 -0.61
CA LEU A 170 -3.94 5.72 0.78
C LEU A 170 -3.88 7.20 1.18
N PHE A 171 -4.28 7.51 2.40
CA PHE A 171 -4.49 8.88 2.85
C PHE A 171 -3.90 9.07 4.24
N GLU A 172 -2.70 9.64 4.27
CA GLU A 172 -1.95 9.85 5.51
C GLU A 172 -2.03 11.29 6.00
N ASN A 173 -2.01 11.43 7.32
CA ASN A 173 -1.91 12.74 7.96
C ASN A 173 -0.42 13.14 8.07
N GLY A 174 -0.08 14.38 7.75
CA GLY A 174 1.31 14.84 7.87
C GLY A 174 1.84 14.78 9.31
N GLY A 175 3.11 14.36 9.47
CA GLY A 175 3.73 14.08 10.76
C GLY A 175 4.42 12.71 10.73
N SER A 176 5.12 12.30 11.81
CA SER A 176 5.80 11.00 11.91
C SER A 176 4.82 9.81 11.93
N ALA A 177 4.12 9.61 10.82
CA ALA A 177 3.08 8.61 10.59
C ALA A 177 3.65 7.26 10.14
N GLY A 178 4.96 7.13 9.92
CA GLY A 178 5.56 5.89 9.44
C GLY A 178 6.27 6.08 8.12
N TYR A 179 6.52 4.99 7.42
CA TYR A 179 7.07 4.96 6.07
C TYR A 179 6.13 4.13 5.18
N ASP A 180 5.25 4.82 4.46
CA ASP A 180 4.06 4.24 3.87
C ASP A 180 4.27 3.83 2.40
N THR A 181 3.66 2.72 2.01
CA THR A 181 3.88 2.10 0.70
C THR A 181 2.60 1.88 -0.08
N VAL A 182 2.58 2.33 -1.34
CA VAL A 182 1.61 1.87 -2.33
C VAL A 182 2.25 0.86 -3.28
N ARG A 183 1.62 -0.29 -3.45
CA ARG A 183 1.97 -1.30 -4.46
C ARG A 183 0.90 -1.34 -5.55
N SER A 184 1.21 -0.89 -6.76
CA SER A 184 0.21 -0.68 -7.81
C SER A 184 0.39 -1.61 -9.01
N THR A 185 -0.73 -2.12 -9.53
CA THR A 185 -0.78 -2.86 -10.83
C THR A 185 -1.26 -1.99 -12.00
N VAL A 186 -1.43 -0.69 -11.76
CA VAL A 186 -1.84 0.33 -12.73
C VAL A 186 -0.98 1.59 -12.59
N THR A 187 -1.02 2.49 -13.59
CA THR A 187 -0.42 3.82 -13.46
C THR A 187 -0.93 4.52 -12.21
N TYR A 188 -0.01 5.06 -11.40
CA TYR A 188 -0.35 5.59 -10.09
C TYR A 188 0.35 6.91 -9.80
N THR A 189 -0.27 7.68 -8.91
CA THR A 189 0.26 8.93 -8.37
C THR A 189 0.07 8.86 -6.86
N LEU A 190 1.16 9.02 -6.11
CA LEU A 190 1.11 9.01 -4.65
C LEU A 190 0.22 10.15 -4.13
N SER A 191 -0.41 9.89 -2.98
CA SER A 191 -1.03 10.94 -2.17
C SER A 191 0.08 11.64 -1.38
N ALA A 192 -0.15 12.86 -0.90
CA ALA A 192 0.79 13.51 0.01
C ALA A 192 1.02 12.65 1.28
N ASN A 193 2.23 12.74 1.85
CA ASN A 193 2.70 11.97 3.00
C ASN A 193 2.65 10.44 2.79
N VAL A 194 2.87 9.96 1.57
CA VAL A 194 3.08 8.53 1.30
C VAL A 194 4.41 8.42 0.59
N GLU A 195 5.37 7.73 1.18
CA GLU A 195 6.78 7.86 0.79
C GLU A 195 7.21 6.90 -0.31
N ARG A 196 6.48 5.79 -0.55
CA ARG A 196 6.93 4.77 -1.50
C ARG A 196 5.87 4.31 -2.48
N LEU A 197 6.27 4.28 -3.76
CA LEU A 197 5.52 3.61 -4.83
C LEU A 197 6.32 2.42 -5.38
N VAL A 198 5.69 1.24 -5.40
CA VAL A 198 6.20 0.05 -6.09
C VAL A 198 5.22 -0.38 -7.17
N LEU A 199 5.62 -0.27 -8.43
CA LEU A 199 4.87 -0.81 -9.55
C LEU A 199 5.05 -2.34 -9.61
N LEU A 200 3.96 -3.04 -9.87
CA LEU A 200 3.91 -4.51 -9.89
C LEU A 200 3.70 -5.03 -11.31
N GLY A 201 4.16 -6.26 -11.55
CA GLY A 201 3.99 -6.95 -12.83
C GLY A 201 5.02 -6.54 -13.88
N SER A 202 4.61 -6.56 -15.14
CA SER A 202 5.48 -6.29 -16.30
C SER A 202 4.73 -5.52 -17.40
N ARG A 203 3.72 -4.74 -16.99
CA ARG A 203 2.97 -3.88 -17.90
C ARG A 203 3.62 -2.51 -17.90
N ASP A 204 3.55 -1.84 -19.04
CA ASP A 204 3.93 -0.44 -19.18
C ASP A 204 2.94 0.43 -18.40
N ILE A 205 3.31 0.78 -17.16
CA ILE A 205 2.53 1.60 -16.24
C ILE A 205 3.46 2.62 -15.60
N ASP A 206 2.93 3.79 -15.28
CA ASP A 206 3.76 4.91 -14.82
C ASP A 206 3.61 5.17 -13.32
N GLY A 207 4.63 5.80 -12.75
CA GLY A 207 4.68 6.23 -11.36
C GLY A 207 4.88 7.73 -11.25
N ASN A 208 4.20 8.36 -10.29
CA ASN A 208 4.40 9.76 -9.98
C ASN A 208 4.44 9.93 -8.46
N GLY A 209 5.52 10.52 -7.96
CA GLY A 209 5.67 10.97 -6.59
C GLY A 209 4.87 12.25 -6.31
N THR A 210 5.33 13.00 -5.33
CA THR A 210 4.63 14.08 -4.63
C THR A 210 5.45 15.37 -4.72
N ALA A 211 5.60 16.13 -3.64
CA ALA A 211 6.57 17.23 -3.56
C ALA A 211 7.45 17.08 -2.31
N ASP A 212 7.37 15.90 -1.69
CA ASP A 212 8.20 15.40 -0.60
C ASP A 212 9.13 14.33 -1.21
N GLY A 213 10.16 13.88 -0.47
CA GLY A 213 11.06 12.85 -1.00
C GLY A 213 10.39 11.48 -1.07
N ASP A 214 10.38 10.89 -2.27
CA ASP A 214 9.69 9.63 -2.58
C ASP A 214 10.65 8.53 -3.10
N ASP A 215 10.41 7.30 -2.66
CA ASP A 215 10.98 6.08 -3.25
C ASP A 215 10.08 5.60 -4.40
N LEU A 216 10.57 5.70 -5.64
CA LEU A 216 9.84 5.29 -6.84
C LEU A 216 10.49 4.09 -7.51
N PHE A 217 9.84 2.93 -7.39
CA PHE A 217 10.30 1.68 -7.99
C PHE A 217 9.35 1.21 -9.11
N GLY A 218 9.89 1.11 -10.32
CA GLY A 218 9.22 0.53 -11.48
C GLY A 218 9.05 -1.00 -11.40
N ASN A 219 8.65 -1.58 -12.52
CA ASN A 219 8.30 -2.99 -12.67
C ASN A 219 9.13 -3.67 -13.78
N GLY A 220 8.56 -4.65 -14.48
CA GLY A 220 9.23 -5.34 -15.60
C GLY A 220 8.86 -4.86 -17.00
N GLY A 221 8.12 -3.76 -17.12
CA GLY A 221 7.74 -3.13 -18.40
C GLY A 221 8.33 -1.72 -18.49
N ASP A 222 8.08 -1.04 -19.60
CA ASP A 222 8.64 0.29 -19.84
C ASP A 222 7.83 1.33 -19.03
N ASN A 223 8.45 1.95 -18.03
CA ASN A 223 7.79 2.86 -17.09
C ASN A 223 8.29 4.29 -17.26
N VAL A 224 7.41 5.26 -17.03
CA VAL A 224 7.81 6.64 -16.77
C VAL A 224 7.64 6.96 -15.29
N LEU A 225 8.74 7.23 -14.60
CA LEU A 225 8.77 7.56 -13.18
C LEU A 225 9.10 9.04 -12.98
N ARG A 226 8.34 9.74 -12.14
CA ARG A 226 8.53 11.18 -11.86
C ARG A 226 8.53 11.44 -10.36
N GLY A 227 9.67 11.78 -9.79
CA GLY A 227 9.83 12.20 -8.39
C GLY A 227 9.11 13.51 -8.09
N LYS A 228 9.53 14.57 -8.80
CA LYS A 228 9.04 15.97 -8.86
C LYS A 228 9.85 16.93 -8.00
N ALA A 229 9.67 16.94 -6.69
CA ALA A 229 10.39 17.82 -5.78
C ALA A 229 10.57 17.05 -4.48
N GLY A 230 11.59 17.39 -3.70
CA GLY A 230 12.03 16.51 -2.62
C GLY A 230 13.22 15.67 -3.06
N VAL A 231 13.84 14.98 -2.11
CA VAL A 231 14.99 14.10 -2.37
C VAL A 231 14.43 12.73 -2.72
N ASP A 232 14.44 12.39 -4.00
CA ASP A 232 13.80 11.18 -4.53
C ASP A 232 14.80 10.04 -4.80
N ASP A 233 14.39 8.79 -4.53
CA ASP A 233 15.13 7.58 -4.88
C ASP A 233 14.36 6.86 -6.01
N VAL A 234 14.91 6.88 -7.23
CA VAL A 234 14.19 6.44 -8.44
C VAL A 234 14.88 5.26 -9.11
N SER A 235 14.14 4.17 -9.34
CA SER A 235 14.64 2.99 -10.08
C SER A 235 13.58 2.42 -11.02
N GLY A 236 13.87 2.42 -12.32
CA GLY A 236 12.99 1.83 -13.35
C GLY A 236 12.85 0.31 -13.23
N LYS A 237 13.89 -0.35 -12.73
CA LYS A 237 14.09 -1.81 -12.77
C LYS A 237 14.21 -2.31 -14.20
N LYS A 238 13.43 -3.31 -14.60
CA LYS A 238 13.58 -3.92 -15.92
C LYS A 238 12.67 -3.21 -16.91
N GLY A 239 13.20 -2.88 -18.07
CA GLY A 239 12.42 -2.22 -19.11
C GLY A 239 13.32 -1.27 -19.87
N ASN A 240 12.71 -0.37 -20.62
CA ASN A 240 13.37 0.82 -21.11
C ASN A 240 12.66 2.02 -20.49
N ASP A 241 13.16 2.47 -19.34
CA ASP A 241 12.47 3.40 -18.48
C ASP A 241 12.87 4.86 -18.76
N ILE A 242 11.97 5.78 -18.44
CA ILE A 242 12.24 7.22 -18.45
C ILE A 242 12.06 7.75 -17.04
N LEU A 243 13.16 8.21 -16.45
CA LEU A 243 13.25 8.64 -15.07
C LEU A 243 13.39 10.16 -15.01
N PHE A 244 12.58 10.77 -14.15
CA PHE A 244 12.68 12.17 -13.77
C PHE A 244 12.86 12.23 -12.25
N GLY A 245 13.93 12.88 -11.80
CA GLY A 245 14.16 13.17 -10.38
C GLY A 245 13.32 14.37 -10.02
N GLY A 246 13.72 15.53 -10.50
CA GLY A 246 12.95 16.76 -10.47
C GLY A 246 13.74 17.88 -9.82
N PHE A 247 13.22 18.47 -8.76
CA PHE A 247 13.94 19.44 -7.95
C PHE A 247 14.60 18.75 -6.75
N ASP A 248 15.63 19.41 -6.22
CA ASP A 248 16.48 18.92 -5.12
C ASP A 248 17.50 17.88 -5.58
N SER A 249 17.98 17.01 -4.69
CA SER A 249 19.11 16.11 -4.98
C SER A 249 18.61 14.67 -5.01
N ASP A 250 18.49 14.12 -6.20
CA ASP A 250 17.86 12.81 -6.40
C ASP A 250 18.90 11.70 -6.60
N THR A 251 18.52 10.44 -6.36
CA THR A 251 19.35 9.27 -6.66
C THR A 251 18.65 8.35 -7.64
N PHE A 252 19.31 8.05 -8.76
CA PHE A 252 18.83 7.11 -9.78
C PHE A 252 19.61 5.79 -9.69
N HIS A 253 18.91 4.67 -9.48
CA HIS A 253 19.56 3.36 -9.29
C HIS A 253 19.46 2.47 -10.52
N PHE A 254 20.61 1.93 -10.92
CA PHE A 254 20.76 1.01 -12.04
C PHE A 254 21.52 -0.26 -11.66
N SER A 255 21.00 -1.39 -12.15
CA SER A 255 21.51 -2.72 -11.95
C SER A 255 21.76 -3.43 -13.28
N THR A 256 22.55 -4.49 -13.24
CA THR A 256 22.73 -5.36 -14.41
C THR A 256 21.41 -6.01 -14.81
N GLY A 257 21.01 -5.86 -16.07
CA GLY A 257 19.79 -6.41 -16.63
C GLY A 257 18.56 -5.50 -16.51
N ASP A 258 18.73 -4.24 -16.13
CA ASP A 258 17.66 -3.23 -16.07
C ASP A 258 17.20 -2.79 -17.46
N GLY A 259 18.06 -2.84 -18.47
CA GLY A 259 17.69 -2.57 -19.86
C GLY A 259 18.21 -1.24 -20.38
N ARG A 260 17.37 -0.44 -21.04
CA ARG A 260 17.81 0.79 -21.74
C ARG A 260 17.08 2.01 -21.24
N ASP A 261 17.68 2.66 -20.26
CA ASP A 261 16.99 3.71 -19.51
C ASP A 261 17.45 5.10 -19.90
N VAL A 262 16.64 6.07 -19.52
CA VAL A 262 16.87 7.50 -19.74
C VAL A 262 16.68 8.25 -18.43
N ILE A 263 17.69 9.01 -18.01
CA ILE A 263 17.47 10.09 -17.04
C ILE A 263 17.21 11.37 -17.84
N ALA A 264 16.01 11.94 -17.66
CA ALA A 264 15.53 13.02 -18.49
C ALA A 264 15.96 14.42 -18.02
N ASP A 265 16.31 14.57 -16.75
CA ASP A 265 16.53 15.87 -16.09
C ASP A 265 17.69 15.90 -15.08
N PHE A 266 18.71 15.04 -15.27
CA PHE A 266 19.89 14.98 -14.40
C PHE A 266 20.54 16.36 -14.19
N THR A 267 20.81 16.70 -12.93
CA THR A 267 21.45 17.94 -12.50
C THR A 267 22.81 17.65 -11.89
N ASP A 268 23.86 17.98 -12.65
CA ASP A 268 25.27 17.90 -12.23
C ASP A 268 25.51 18.60 -10.87
N GLY A 269 26.23 17.93 -9.98
CA GLY A 269 26.55 18.41 -8.64
C GLY A 269 25.39 18.42 -7.63
N SER A 270 24.19 17.97 -8.03
CA SER A 270 23.04 17.74 -7.15
C SER A 270 22.66 16.26 -7.13
N ASP A 271 22.38 15.70 -8.29
CA ASP A 271 21.85 14.34 -8.43
C ASP A 271 22.96 13.30 -8.42
N ARG A 272 22.57 12.05 -8.15
CA ARG A 272 23.47 10.90 -8.12
C ARG A 272 22.95 9.75 -8.94
N ILE A 273 23.86 9.01 -9.56
CA ILE A 273 23.60 7.82 -10.34
C ILE A 273 24.28 6.65 -9.64
N ASP A 274 23.47 5.80 -9.00
CA ASP A 274 23.94 4.60 -8.37
C ASP A 274 24.09 3.47 -9.39
N VAL A 275 25.35 3.12 -9.67
CA VAL A 275 25.73 2.01 -10.54
C VAL A 275 26.43 0.90 -9.76
N SER A 276 26.30 0.89 -8.43
CA SER A 276 26.91 -0.13 -7.56
C SER A 276 26.39 -1.55 -7.82
N HIS A 277 25.26 -1.70 -8.53
CA HIS A 277 24.73 -2.99 -8.94
C HIS A 277 24.89 -3.28 -10.45
N TRP A 278 25.59 -2.41 -11.18
CA TRP A 278 25.93 -2.60 -12.58
C TRP A 278 27.33 -3.21 -12.74
N ASN A 279 27.40 -4.53 -12.61
CA ASN A 279 28.65 -5.30 -12.50
C ASN A 279 29.65 -5.12 -13.66
N ALA A 280 29.20 -4.61 -14.80
CA ALA A 280 30.05 -4.36 -15.96
C ALA A 280 30.93 -3.10 -15.81
N ILE A 281 30.69 -2.27 -14.78
CA ILE A 281 31.41 -1.03 -14.53
C ILE A 281 32.20 -1.15 -13.23
N ALA A 282 33.53 -1.05 -13.30
CA ALA A 282 34.40 -1.24 -12.13
C ALA A 282 34.62 0.02 -11.27
N GLY A 283 34.28 1.21 -11.78
CA GLY A 283 34.49 2.49 -11.11
C GLY A 283 34.49 3.66 -12.09
N PHE A 284 34.63 4.89 -11.58
CA PHE A 284 34.52 6.10 -12.42
C PHE A 284 35.50 6.14 -13.60
N ASN A 285 36.78 5.79 -13.38
CA ASN A 285 37.76 5.77 -14.47
C ASN A 285 37.42 4.74 -15.56
N ASP A 286 36.79 3.63 -15.19
CA ASP A 286 36.33 2.62 -16.13
C ASP A 286 35.10 3.14 -16.90
N LEU A 287 34.09 3.63 -16.17
CA LEU A 287 32.88 4.25 -16.71
C LEU A 287 33.22 5.32 -17.75
N ILE A 288 34.01 6.32 -17.38
CA ILE A 288 34.24 7.49 -18.22
C ILE A 288 35.11 7.18 -19.44
N ASN A 289 36.05 6.24 -19.33
CA ASN A 289 36.99 5.95 -20.44
C ASN A 289 36.48 4.86 -21.38
N ASN A 290 35.71 3.89 -20.86
CA ASN A 290 35.36 2.68 -21.59
C ASN A 290 33.86 2.55 -21.92
N HIS A 291 32.97 3.22 -21.18
CA HIS A 291 31.52 3.03 -21.29
C HIS A 291 30.76 4.29 -21.70
N ALA A 292 31.23 5.48 -21.31
CA ALA A 292 30.54 6.74 -21.58
C ALA A 292 30.93 7.34 -22.95
N HIS A 293 29.92 7.71 -23.74
CA HIS A 293 30.04 8.31 -25.07
C HIS A 293 29.19 9.58 -25.17
N GLN A 294 29.77 10.69 -25.66
CA GLN A 294 28.98 11.87 -25.98
C GLN A 294 28.13 11.60 -27.23
N GLN A 295 26.82 11.82 -27.15
CA GLN A 295 25.88 11.73 -28.25
C GLN A 295 25.09 13.04 -28.39
N GLY A 296 25.57 13.94 -29.25
CA GLY A 296 24.98 15.28 -29.34
C GLY A 296 25.13 16.00 -27.99
N ASN A 297 24.01 16.41 -27.39
CA ASN A 297 24.00 17.07 -26.08
C ASN A 297 23.81 16.09 -24.92
N ASP A 298 23.76 14.78 -25.18
CA ASP A 298 23.51 13.76 -24.18
C ASP A 298 24.77 12.91 -23.94
N VAL A 299 24.82 12.18 -22.83
CA VAL A 299 25.83 11.15 -22.58
C VAL A 299 25.14 9.79 -22.57
N LEU A 300 25.64 8.88 -23.39
CA LEU A 300 25.23 7.48 -23.40
C LEU A 300 26.28 6.64 -22.68
N ILE A 301 25.87 5.87 -21.69
CA ILE A 301 26.69 4.86 -21.00
C ILE A 301 26.23 3.49 -21.48
N GLU A 302 27.12 2.68 -22.05
CA GLU A 302 26.83 1.32 -22.50
C GLU A 302 27.75 0.31 -21.82
N ALA A 303 27.18 -0.67 -21.12
CA ALA A 303 27.95 -1.72 -20.45
C ALA A 303 27.15 -3.02 -20.34
N GLY A 304 27.70 -4.11 -20.89
CA GLY A 304 27.02 -5.40 -20.93
C GLY A 304 25.81 -5.39 -21.88
N SER A 305 24.63 -5.74 -21.35
CA SER A 305 23.35 -5.70 -22.08
C SER A 305 22.58 -4.40 -21.91
N ASP A 306 23.04 -3.54 -21.01
CA ASP A 306 22.29 -2.40 -20.48
C ASP A 306 22.86 -1.09 -21.03
N SER A 307 22.04 -0.04 -21.04
CA SER A 307 22.47 1.31 -21.42
C SER A 307 21.71 2.37 -20.64
N LEU A 308 22.38 3.48 -20.34
CA LEU A 308 21.79 4.65 -19.71
C LEU A 308 22.07 5.89 -20.57
N LEU A 309 21.01 6.57 -21.02
CA LEU A 309 21.11 7.86 -21.68
C LEU A 309 20.82 8.99 -20.67
N ILE A 310 21.82 9.81 -20.37
CA ILE A 310 21.68 10.99 -19.53
C ILE A 310 21.48 12.20 -20.45
N LYS A 311 20.30 12.83 -20.34
CA LYS A 311 19.89 13.90 -21.24
C LYS A 311 20.58 15.22 -20.90
N ASN A 312 20.93 15.99 -21.94
CA ASN A 312 21.37 17.38 -21.85
C ASN A 312 22.61 17.64 -20.95
N ILE A 313 23.53 16.69 -20.85
CA ILE A 313 24.79 16.83 -20.12
C ILE A 313 25.99 16.62 -21.04
N ALA A 314 27.09 17.35 -20.80
CA ALA A 314 28.35 17.05 -21.45
C ALA A 314 29.13 16.01 -20.64
N LYS A 315 29.79 15.08 -21.33
CA LYS A 315 30.63 14.06 -20.71
C LYS A 315 31.74 14.66 -19.83
N THR A 316 32.18 15.88 -20.12
CA THR A 316 33.19 16.59 -19.34
C THR A 316 32.69 17.14 -18.02
N ASP A 317 31.38 17.25 -17.86
CA ASP A 317 30.75 17.78 -16.65
C ASP A 317 30.57 16.66 -15.63
N LEU A 318 30.43 15.40 -16.08
CA LEU A 318 30.39 14.22 -15.21
C LEU A 318 31.70 14.02 -14.43
N ASP A 319 31.60 13.88 -13.12
CA ASP A 319 32.70 13.55 -12.21
C ASP A 319 32.38 12.38 -11.27
N ALA A 320 33.33 12.02 -10.40
CA ALA A 320 33.19 10.84 -9.55
C ALA A 320 32.12 10.99 -8.44
N MET A 321 31.71 12.21 -8.09
CA MET A 321 30.70 12.49 -7.07
C MET A 321 29.28 12.24 -7.58
N ASP A 322 29.06 12.39 -8.89
CA ASP A 322 27.79 12.09 -9.57
C ASP A 322 27.45 10.61 -9.51
N PHE A 323 28.39 9.73 -9.19
CA PHE A 323 28.18 8.29 -9.23
C PHE A 323 28.39 7.63 -7.86
N ILE A 324 27.68 6.53 -7.65
CA ILE A 324 27.92 5.59 -6.55
C ILE A 324 28.38 4.26 -7.16
N PHE A 325 29.48 3.73 -6.63
CA PHE A 325 30.08 2.44 -7.04
C PHE A 325 30.22 1.53 -5.81
N ILE A 326 30.52 0.25 -6.04
CA ILE A 326 30.84 -0.75 -4.99
C ILE A 326 32.12 -0.37 -4.24
#